data_AF-C3MUH5-F1
#
_entry.id   AF-C3MUH5-F1
#
_cell.length_a   1.000
_cell.length_b   1.000
_cell.length_c   1.000
_cell.angle_alpha   90.00
_cell.angle_beta   90.00
_cell.angle_gamma   90.00
#
_symmetry.space_group_name_H-M   'P 1'
#
loop_
_entity.id
_entity.type
_entity.pdbx_description
1 polymer ?
#
loop_
_entity_poly.entity_id
_entity_poly.type
_entity_poly.pdbx_seq_one_letter_code
_entity_poly.pdbx_strand_id
1 'polypeptide(L)' 'MYFQDKYYEFPNDRQAFEDIRKILPKGCKVDIESTGVYHVNLAKYLMGEYDVRIINP' A
#
# COMPACT_ATOMS: atom_id res chain seq x y z
N MET A 1 9.21 15.77 2.69
CA MET A 1 9.96 14.83 3.55
C MET A 1 9.58 13.43 3.10
N TYR A 2 10.37 12.85 2.20
CA TYR A 2 10.13 11.49 1.69
C TYR A 2 10.77 10.51 2.67
N PHE A 3 9.95 9.64 3.25
CA PHE A 3 10.41 8.65 4.22
C PHE A 3 10.80 7.39 3.44
N GLN A 4 12.12 7.17 3.30
CA GLN A 4 12.77 5.94 2.81
C GLN A 4 12.62 5.63 1.31
N ASP A 5 13.67 5.92 0.52
CA ASP A 5 13.92 5.37 -0.83
C ASP A 5 14.21 3.86 -0.78
N LYS A 6 13.27 3.09 -0.24
CA LYS A 6 13.36 1.63 -0.18
C LYS A 6 12.40 1.02 -1.18
N TYR A 7 12.94 0.17 -2.04
CA TYR A 7 12.14 -0.65 -2.94
C TYR A 7 11.86 -1.98 -2.26
N TYR A 8 10.59 -2.36 -2.24
CA TYR A 8 10.14 -3.65 -1.77
C TYR A 8 9.35 -4.32 -2.89
N GLU A 9 9.58 -5.61 -3.10
CA GLU A 9 8.83 -6.42 -4.06
C GLU A 9 8.07 -7.50 -3.28
N PHE A 10 6.76 -7.58 -3.51
CA PHE A 10 5.89 -8.52 -2.81
C PHE A 10 5.07 -9.35 -3.81
N PRO A 11 4.75 -10.61 -3.49
CA PRO A 11 3.83 -11.41 -4.29
C PRO A 11 2.38 -10.84 -4.24
N ASN A 12 1.57 -11.21 -5.22
CA ASN A 12 0.14 -10.85 -5.25
C ASN A 12 -0.70 -11.85 -4.44
N ASP A 13 -0.56 -11.81 -3.13
CA ASP A 13 -1.34 -12.61 -2.21
C ASP A 13 -1.68 -11.85 -0.91
N ARG A 14 -2.47 -12.49 -0.06
CA ARG A 14 -2.89 -11.89 1.22
C ARG A 14 -1.73 -11.73 2.20
N GLN A 15 -0.72 -12.59 2.15
CA GLN A 15 0.41 -12.54 3.06
C GLN A 15 1.26 -11.30 2.80
N ALA A 16 1.46 -10.95 1.53
CA ALA A 16 2.10 -9.71 1.12
C ALA A 16 1.41 -8.47 1.69
N PHE A 17 0.07 -8.43 1.73
CA PHE A 17 -0.66 -7.29 2.29
C PHE A 17 -0.39 -7.11 3.79
N GLU A 18 -0.31 -8.21 4.54
CA GLU A 18 0.07 -8.19 5.96
C GLU A 18 1.52 -7.71 6.15
N ASP A 19 2.43 -8.08 5.25
CA ASP A 19 3.83 -7.66 5.34
C ASP A 19 4.01 -6.17 5.01
N ILE A 20 3.28 -5.65 4.03
CA ILE A 20 3.20 -4.21 3.75
C ILE A 20 2.73 -3.45 4.99
N ARG A 21 1.67 -3.94 5.65
CA ARG A 21 1.12 -3.33 6.87
C ARG A 21 2.14 -3.23 8.01
N LYS A 22 3.04 -4.21 8.16
CA LYS A 22 4.10 -4.18 9.19
C LYS A 22 5.15 -3.10 8.94
N ILE A 23 5.33 -2.70 7.68
CA ILE A 23 6.31 -1.69 7.27
C ILE A 23 5.71 -0.29 7.37
N LEU A 24 4.42 -0.15 7.03
CA LEU A 24 3.73 1.13 7.05
C LEU A 24 3.54 1.66 8.49
N PRO A 25 4.09 2.85 8.81
CA PRO A 25 3.83 3.48 10.10
C PRO A 25 2.35 3.71 10.32
N LYS A 26 1.83 3.38 11.50
CA LYS A 26 0.40 3.57 11.82
C LYS A 26 -0.03 5.02 11.60
N GLY A 27 -1.17 5.22 10.93
CA GLY A 27 -1.74 6.54 10.65
C GLY A 27 -1.02 7.33 9.56
N CYS A 28 -0.08 6.74 8.82
CA CYS A 28 0.50 7.39 7.65
C CYS A 28 -0.53 7.49 6.51
N LYS A 29 -0.29 8.45 5.61
CA LYS A 29 -0.97 8.52 4.32
C LYS A 29 -0.32 7.56 3.35
N VAL A 30 -1.13 6.89 2.55
CA VAL A 30 -0.67 5.91 1.56
C VAL A 30 -1.21 6.31 0.20
N ASP A 31 -0.34 6.83 -0.66
CA ASP A 31 -0.63 7.08 -2.06
C ASP A 31 -0.24 5.83 -2.87
N ILE A 32 -1.19 5.24 -3.60
CA ILE A 32 -0.98 4.05 -4.42
C ILE A 32 -1.21 4.42 -5.88
N GLU A 33 -0.15 4.35 -6.69
CA GLU A 33 -0.28 4.42 -8.14
C GLU A 33 -0.86 3.11 -8.67
N SER A 34 -2.09 3.15 -9.16
CA SER A 34 -2.81 1.95 -9.55
C SER A 34 -2.65 1.65 -11.03
N THR A 35 -1.93 0.58 -11.34
CA THR A 35 -1.80 0.05 -12.71
C THR A 35 -2.64 -1.21 -12.95
N GLY A 36 -3.43 -1.67 -11.96
CA GLY A 36 -4.24 -2.89 -12.12
C GLY A 36 -4.93 -3.37 -10.85
N VAL A 37 -5.59 -4.53 -10.96
CA VAL A 37 -6.46 -5.13 -9.91
C VAL A 37 -5.73 -5.34 -8.58
N TYR A 38 -4.43 -5.65 -8.61
CA TYR A 38 -3.59 -5.78 -7.41
C TYR A 38 -3.65 -4.53 -6.52
N HIS A 39 -3.39 -3.36 -7.09
CA HIS A 39 -3.35 -2.08 -6.39
C HIS A 39 -4.70 -1.72 -5.77
N VAL A 40 -5.79 -2.03 -6.48
CA VAL A 40 -7.16 -1.83 -5.99
C VAL A 40 -7.45 -2.73 -4.78
N ASN A 41 -7.02 -3.98 -4.82
CA ASN A 41 -7.21 -4.92 -3.71
C ASN A 41 -6.37 -4.53 -2.49
N LEU A 42 -5.12 -4.12 -2.69
CA LEU A 42 -4.26 -3.61 -1.64
C LEU A 42 -4.87 -2.35 -1.00
N ALA A 43 -5.36 -1.41 -1.82
CA ALA A 43 -6.01 -0.21 -1.33
C ALA A 43 -7.23 -0.54 -0.45
N LYS A 44 -8.12 -1.42 -0.91
CA LYS A 44 -9.29 -1.87 -0.13
C LYS A 44 -8.89 -2.52 1.19
N TYR A 45 -7.82 -3.30 1.20
CA TYR A 45 -7.30 -3.94 2.41
C TYR A 45 -6.79 -2.89 3.43
N LEU A 46 -6.11 -1.83 2.97
CA LEU A 46 -5.51 -0.81 3.84
C LEU A 46 -6.48 0.29 4.30
N MET A 47 -7.58 0.55 3.57
CA MET A 47 -8.54 1.63 3.85
C MET A 47 -9.18 1.58 5.25
N GLY A 48 -9.18 0.42 5.92
CA GLY A 48 -9.70 0.30 7.29
C GLY A 48 -8.79 0.92 8.36
N GLU A 49 -7.51 1.13 8.06
CA GLU A 49 -6.50 1.55 9.04
C GLU A 49 -5.67 2.77 8.61
N TYR A 50 -5.67 3.08 7.32
CA TYR A 50 -4.82 4.13 6.72
C TYR A 50 -5.65 5.09 5.86
N ASP A 51 -5.18 6.33 5.74
CA ASP A 51 -5.68 7.30 4.77
C ASP A 51 -5.09 6.96 3.40
N VAL A 52 -5.84 6.17 2.62
CA VAL A 52 -5.40 5.62 1.33
C VAL A 52 -5.97 6.46 0.19
N ARG A 53 -5.10 6.89 -0.72
CA ARG A 53 -5.47 7.52 -1.98
C ARG A 53 -4.97 6.70 -3.14
N ILE A 54 -5.86 6.38 -4.06
CA ILE A 54 -5.48 5.77 -5.33
C ILE A 54 -5.20 6.90 -6.33
N ILE A 55 -4.00 6.89 -6.90
CA ILE A 55 -3.60 7.74 -8.01
C ILE A 55 -3.72 6.88 -9.27
N ASN A 56 -4.58 7.29 -10.20
CA ASN A 56 -4.70 6.65 -11.49
C ASN A 56 -3.88 7.47 -12.49
N PRO A 57 -2.78 6.94 -13.05
CA PRO A 57 -2.05 7.63 -14.10
C PRO A 57 -2.88 7.81 -15.38
#